data_AF-A0A914LXS9-F1
#
_entry.id   AF-A0A914LXS9-F1
#
_cell.length_a   1.000
_cell.length_b   1.000
_cell.length_c   1.000
_cell.angle_alpha   90.00
_cell.angle_beta   90.00
_cell.angle_gamma   90.00
#
_symmetry.space_group_name_H-M   'P 1'
#
loop_
_entity.id
_entity.type
_entity.pdbx_description
1 polymer ?
#
loop_
_entity_poly.entity_id
_entity_poly.type
_entity_poly.pdbx_seq_one_letter_code
_entity_poly.pdbx_strand_id
1 'polypeptide(L)' 'MGESLAKTELFLFTANFFRHFQVLPVDPLHPPSSEKIKGFTVRLHHYNCRIILRTKKEF' A
#
# COMPACT_ATOMS: atom_id res chain seq x y z
N MET A 1 -1.04 20.29 13.85
CA MET A 1 0.13 19.97 14.72
C MET A 1 0.67 18.54 14.56
N GLY A 2 -0.06 17.56 14.00
CA GLY A 2 0.46 16.19 13.77
C GLY A 2 0.96 15.87 12.35
N GLU A 3 0.89 16.82 11.41
CA GLU A 3 1.13 16.53 9.99
C GLU A 3 2.57 16.08 9.71
N SER A 4 3.57 16.75 10.28
CA SER A 4 4.97 16.40 10.08
C SER A 4 5.28 15.00 10.62
N LEU A 5 4.79 14.69 11.82
CA LEU A 5 4.94 13.37 12.42
C LEU A 5 4.28 12.28 11.57
N ALA A 6 3.03 12.48 11.15
CA ALA A 6 2.30 11.52 10.32
C ALA A 6 3.00 11.26 8.97
N LYS A 7 3.57 12.31 8.34
CA LYS A 7 4.34 12.17 7.11
C LYS A 7 5.59 11.32 7.32
N THR A 8 6.34 11.57 8.39
CA THR A 8 7.56 10.80 8.71
C THR A 8 7.25 9.36 9.03
N GLU A 9 6.25 9.09 9.87
CA GLU A 9 5.84 7.73 10.23
C GLU A 9 5.35 6.95 9.02
N LEU A 10 4.49 7.56 8.19
CA LEU A 10 3.99 6.94 6.97
C LEU A 10 5.14 6.61 6.00
N PHE A 11 6.10 7.53 5.85
CA PHE A 11 7.26 7.30 4.99
C PHE A 11 8.12 6.12 5.48
N LEU A 12 8.49 6.11 6.76
CA LEU A 12 9.33 5.06 7.33
C LEU A 12 8.63 3.69 7.30
N PHE A 13 7.35 3.65 7.66
CA PHE A 13 6.54 2.45 7.55
C PHE A 13 6.50 1.94 6.11
N THR A 14 6.17 2.81 5.16
CA THR A 14 6.01 2.46 3.74
C THR A 14 7.32 1.99 3.12
N ALA A 15 8.44 2.67 3.41
CA ALA A 15 9.76 2.30 2.92
C ALA A 15 10.20 0.94 3.47
N ASN A 16 10.03 0.70 4.77
CA ASN A 16 10.38 -0.58 5.37
C ASN A 16 9.47 -1.72 4.85
N PHE A 17 8.17 -1.43 4.70
CA PHE A 17 7.21 -2.38 4.16
C PHE A 17 7.59 -2.83 2.74
N PHE A 18 7.84 -1.90 1.81
CA PHE A 18 8.21 -2.26 0.42
C PHE A 18 9.64 -2.79 0.26
N ARG A 19 10.51 -2.56 1.24
CA ARG A 19 11.83 -3.19 1.31
C ARG A 19 11.70 -4.70 1.53
N HIS A 20 10.80 -5.13 2.41
CA HIS A 20 10.63 -6.52 2.80
C HIS A 20 9.56 -7.25 2.02
N PHE A 21 8.55 -6.55 1.54
CA PHE A 21 7.38 -7.14 0.90
C PHE A 21 7.20 -6.60 -0.52
N GLN A 22 6.76 -7.47 -1.41
CA GLN A 22 6.28 -7.10 -2.72
C GLN A 22 4.76 -7.27 -2.74
N VAL A 23 4.08 -6.22 -3.17
CA VAL A 23 2.62 -6.18 -3.29
C VAL A 23 2.26 -6.47 -4.74
N LEU A 24 1.43 -7.48 -4.94
CA LEU A 24 0.96 -7.92 -6.25
C LEU A 24 -0.56 -7.83 -6.32
N PRO A 25 -1.13 -7.53 -7.49
CA PRO A 25 -2.57 -7.67 -7.69
C PRO A 25 -3.00 -9.14 -7.49
N VAL A 26 -4.18 -9.36 -6.93
CA VAL A 26 -4.77 -10.72 -6.88
C VAL A 26 -5.10 -11.19 -8.29
N ASP A 27 -5.67 -10.29 -9.10
CA ASP A 27 -5.99 -10.52 -10.50
C ASP A 27 -5.38 -9.40 -11.36
N PRO A 28 -4.50 -9.73 -12.33
CA PRO A 28 -3.87 -8.73 -13.18
C PRO A 28 -4.79 -8.17 -14.26
N LEU A 29 -5.92 -8.83 -14.55
CA LEU A 29 -6.87 -8.40 -15.57
C LEU A 29 -7.91 -7.40 -15.02
N HIS A 30 -8.17 -7.45 -13.71
CA HIS A 30 -9.13 -6.59 -13.01
C HIS A 30 -8.43 -5.64 -12.03
N PRO A 31 -7.91 -4.49 -12.50
CA PRO A 31 -7.29 -3.51 -11.62
C PRO A 31 -8.30 -2.87 -10.65
N PRO A 32 -7.83 -2.27 -9.55
CA PRO A 32 -8.70 -1.57 -8.62
C PRO A 32 -9.41 -0.40 -9.31
N SER A 33 -10.69 -0.21 -9.01
CA SER A 33 -11.45 0.94 -9.50
C SER A 33 -10.89 2.24 -8.91
N SER A 34 -10.77 3.27 -9.76
CA SER A 34 -10.40 4.63 -9.35
C SER A 34 -11.57 5.43 -8.78
N GLU A 35 -12.78 4.86 -8.81
CA GLU A 35 -13.97 5.46 -8.22
C GLU A 35 -13.82 5.54 -6.69
N LYS A 36 -14.13 6.73 -6.17
CA LYS A 36 -13.96 7.05 -4.75
C LYS A 36 -15.32 7.12 -4.08
N ILE A 37 -15.45 6.45 -2.95
CA ILE A 37 -16.60 6.58 -2.07
C ILE A 37 -16.41 7.86 -1.25
N LYS A 38 -17.27 8.86 -1.47
CA LYS A 38 -17.28 10.12 -0.73
C LYS A 38 -18.11 9.95 0.54
N GLY A 39 -17.50 10.17 1.70
CA GLY A 39 -18.17 10.28 2.98
C GLY A 39 -17.43 11.27 3.88
N PHE A 40 -17.45 11.08 5.19
CA PHE A 40 -16.62 11.85 6.11
C PHE A 40 -15.10 11.73 5.81
N THR A 41 -14.70 10.62 5.17
CA THR A 41 -13.36 10.40 4.61
C THR A 41 -13.48 9.89 3.18
N VAL A 42 -12.46 10.14 2.35
CA VAL A 42 -12.37 9.54 1.01
C VAL A 42 -11.89 8.10 1.18
N ARG A 43 -12.66 7.14 0.66
CA ARG A 43 -12.30 5.72 0.68
C ARG A 43 -12.32 5.15 -0.74
N LEU A 44 -11.50 4.13 -0.95
CA LEU A 44 -11.52 3.33 -2.17
C LEU A 44 -12.47 2.13 -1.98
N HIS A 45 -12.95 1.60 -3.10
CA HIS A 45 -13.65 0.32 -3.12
C HIS A 45 -12.72 -0.79 -2.62
N HIS A 46 -13.30 -1.83 -2.02
CA HIS A 46 -12.53 -2.93 -1.45
C HIS A 46 -11.75 -3.65 -2.55
N TYR A 47 -10.43 -3.77 -2.36
CA TYR A 47 -9.54 -4.42 -3.30
C TYR A 47 -8.50 -5.23 -2.54
N ASN A 48 -8.36 -6.50 -2.91
CA ASN A 48 -7.40 -7.40 -2.28
C ASN A 48 -6.07 -7.39 -3.05
N CYS A 49 -4.97 -7.38 -2.30
CA CYS A 49 -3.62 -7.55 -2.84
C CYS A 49 -2.99 -8.81 -2.25
N ARG A 50 -2.09 -9.44 -3.01
CA ARG A 50 -1.21 -10.49 -2.53
C ARG A 50 0.09 -9.87 -2.03
N ILE A 51 0.52 -10.26 -0.84
CA ILE A 51 1.78 -9.81 -0.26
C ILE A 51 2.74 -10.99 -0.28
N ILE A 52 3.92 -10.80 -0.89
CA ILE A 52 4.99 -11.82 -0.91
C ILE A 52 6.23 -11.27 -0.22
N LEU A 53 6.92 -12.12 0.54
CA LEU A 53 8.19 -11.75 1.18
C LEU A 53 9.30 -11.69 0.12
N ARG A 54 10.03 -10.58 0.07
CA ARG A 54 11.21 -10.44 -0.78
C ARG A 54 12.36 -11.18 -0.13
N THR A 55 12.78 -12.29 -0.73
CA THR A 55 14.05 -12.93 -0.39
C THR A 55 15.18 -11.97 -0.79
N LYS A 56 16.05 -11.62 0.16
CA LYS A 56 17.29 -10.93 -0.17
C LYS A 56 18.11 -11.87 -1.05
N LYS A 57 18.37 -11.49 -2.30
CA LYS A 57 19.48 -12.09 -3.05
C LYS A 57 20.76 -11.60 -2.40
N GLU A 58 21.37 -12.47 -1.60
CA GLU A 58 22.77 -12.35 -1.20
C GLU A 58 23.59 -12.54 -2.49
N PHE A 59 24.32 -11.50 -2.90
CA PHE A 59 25.30 -11.53 -3.99
C PHE A 59 26.69 -11.50 -3.36
#